data_AF-A0A4Q1SSP1-F1
#
_entry.id   AF-A0A4Q1SSP1-F1
#
_cell.length_a   1.000
_cell.length_b   1.000
_cell.length_c   1.000
_cell.angle_alpha   90.00
_cell.angle_beta   90.00
_cell.angle_gamma   90.00
#
_symmetry.space_group_name_H-M   'P 1'
#
loop_
_entity.id
_entity.type
_entity.pdbx_description
1 polymer ?
#
loop_
_entity_poly.entity_id
_entity_poly.type
_entity_poly.pdbx_seq_one_letter_code
_entity_poly.pdbx_strand_id
1 'polypeptide(L)' 'MARLPLLPIEGSPFQQAFENTPKLRSAFLMMDEALKEMLDPELMERIRLRSASNNHCEY' A
#
# COMPACT_ATOMS: atom_id res chain seq x y z
N MET A 1 6.74 10.30 -21.74
CA MET A 1 5.81 9.60 -20.83
C MET A 1 4.83 10.62 -20.28
N ALA A 2 3.58 10.62 -20.76
CA ALA A 2 2.55 11.49 -20.21
C ALA A 2 2.20 10.97 -18.81
N ARG A 3 2.58 11.72 -17.76
CA ARG A 3 2.10 11.43 -16.41
C ARG A 3 0.58 11.66 -16.44
N LEU A 4 -0.20 10.61 -16.19
CA LEU A 4 -1.64 10.76 -15.96
C LEU A 4 -1.81 11.86 -14.89
N PRO A 5 -2.69 12.84 -15.10
CA PRO A 5 -2.86 13.91 -14.14
C PRO A 5 -3.26 13.29 -12.80
N LEU A 6 -2.40 13.46 -11.79
CA LEU A 6 -2.74 13.12 -10.43
C LEU A 6 -3.85 14.09 -10.04
N LEU A 7 -5.08 13.60 -10.03
CA LEU A 7 -6.22 14.32 -9.49
C LEU A 7 -5.89 14.67 -8.01
N PRO A 8 -6.25 15.86 -7.52
CA PRO A 8 -5.99 16.26 -6.15
C PRO A 8 -6.99 15.55 -5.24
N ILE A 9 -6.78 14.26 -4.99
CA ILE A 9 -7.66 13.46 -4.15
C ILE A 9 -7.10 13.40 -2.73
N GLU A 10 -7.96 13.65 -1.74
CA GLU A 10 -7.61 13.50 -0.33
C GLU A 10 -7.34 12.03 0.01
N GLY A 11 -6.15 11.74 0.55
CA GLY A 11 -5.77 10.38 0.91
C GLY A 11 -4.26 10.18 0.98
N SER A 12 -3.82 8.98 1.36
CA SER A 12 -2.40 8.64 1.34
C SER A 12 -1.89 8.45 -0.10
N PRO A 13 -0.59 8.66 -0.38
CA PRO A 13 0.00 8.39 -1.70
C PRO A 13 -0.33 7.01 -2.27
N PHE A 14 -0.45 6.00 -1.40
CA PHE A 14 -0.91 4.66 -1.78
C PHE A 14 -2.36 4.67 -2.28
N GLN A 15 -3.27 5.34 -1.56
CA GLN A 15 -4.68 5.43 -1.96
C GLN A 15 -4.85 6.15 -3.31
N GLN A 16 -4.11 7.24 -3.51
CA GLN A 16 -4.10 8.00 -4.75
C GLN A 16 -3.57 7.15 -5.93
N ALA A 17 -2.50 6.38 -5.71
CA ALA A 17 -1.91 5.53 -6.74
C ALA A 17 -2.86 4.46 -7.28
N PHE A 18 -3.71 3.90 -6.42
CA PHE A 18 -4.64 2.83 -6.79
C PHE A 18 -6.06 3.32 -7.13
N GLU A 19 -6.28 4.63 -7.16
CA GLU A 19 -7.62 5.19 -7.37
C GLU A 19 -8.24 4.80 -8.71
N ASN A 20 -7.45 4.88 -9.79
CA ASN A 20 -7.89 4.49 -11.12
C ASN A 20 -8.02 2.96 -11.30
N THR A 21 -7.66 2.19 -10.28
CA THR A 21 -7.65 0.72 -10.30
C THR A 21 -8.26 0.13 -9.02
N PRO A 22 -9.58 0.31 -8.80
CA PRO A 22 -10.24 -0.10 -7.55
C PRO A 22 -10.15 -1.60 -7.27
N LYS A 23 -10.08 -2.45 -8.32
CA LYS A 23 -9.88 -3.90 -8.17
C LYS A 23 -8.52 -4.26 -7.57
N LEU A 24 -7.47 -3.51 -7.90
CA LEU A 24 -6.15 -3.72 -7.31
C LEU A 24 -6.14 -3.26 -5.85
N ARG A 25 -6.80 -2.13 -5.56
CA ARG A 25 -6.98 -1.66 -4.19
C ARG A 25 -7.72 -2.70 -3.33
N SER A 26 -8.82 -3.26 -3.82
CA SER A 26 -9.58 -4.27 -3.07
C SER A 26 -8.78 -5.55 -2.84
N ALA A 27 -8.02 -6.02 -3.84
CA ALA A 27 -7.17 -7.20 -3.68
C ALA A 27 -6.08 -6.97 -2.63
N PHE A 28 -5.47 -5.78 -2.61
CA PHE A 28 -4.49 -5.43 -1.59
C PHE A 28 -5.09 -5.41 -0.18
N LEU A 29 -6.28 -4.81 -0.02
CA LEU A 29 -6.96 -4.75 1.29
C LEU A 29 -7.32 -6.14 1.81
N MET A 30 -7.80 -7.04 0.94
CA MET A 30 -8.07 -8.43 1.31
C MET A 30 -6.80 -9.16 1.78
N MET A 31 -5.67 -8.91 1.10
CA MET A 31 -4.38 -9.48 1.50
C MET A 31 -3.90 -8.91 2.85
N ASP A 32 -4.01 -7.60 3.05
CA ASP A 32 -3.65 -6.92 4.31
C ASP A 32 -4.45 -7.47 5.49
N GLU A 33 -5.75 -7.69 5.31
CA GLU A 33 -6.65 -8.23 6.32
C GLU A 33 -6.30 -9.69 6.66
N ALA A 34 -6.10 -10.54 5.65
CA ALA A 34 -5.70 -11.94 5.88
C ALA A 34 -4.36 -12.04 6.64
N LEU A 35 -3.41 -11.15 6.34
CA LEU A 35 -2.12 -11.16 7.04
C LEU A 35 -2.24 -10.71 8.51
N LYS A 36 -3.21 -9.85 8.86
CA LYS A 36 -3.44 -9.40 10.24
C LYS A 36 -4.00 -10.51 11.14
N GLU A 37 -4.68 -11.49 10.56
CA GLU A 37 -5.14 -12.67 11.30
C GLU A 37 -4.00 -13.67 11.59
N MET A 38 -2.94 -13.64 10.76
CA MET A 38 -1.82 -14.58 10.85
C MET A 38 -0.63 -14.06 11.66
N LEU A 39 -0.43 -12.75 11.70
CA LEU A 39 0.73 -12.11 12.30
C LEU A 39 0.31 -11.07 13.33
N ASP A 40 1.06 -11.02 14.43
CA ASP A 40 0.96 -9.93 15.39
C ASP A 40 1.16 -8.56 14.68
N PRO A 41 0.34 -7.54 14.97
CA PRO A 41 0.42 -6.24 14.30
C PRO A 41 1.79 -5.57 14.39
N GLU A 42 2.48 -5.70 15.52
CA GLU A 42 3.79 -5.09 15.73
C GLU A 42 4.86 -5.83 14.92
N LEU A 43 4.80 -7.17 14.89
CA LEU A 43 5.69 -7.98 14.06
C LEU A 43 5.48 -7.69 12.57
N MET A 44 4.22 -7.60 12.13
CA MET A 44 3.86 -7.27 10.76
C MET A 44 4.47 -5.93 10.34
N GLU A 45 4.36 -4.90 11.19
CA GLU A 45 4.89 -3.57 10.88
C GLU A 45 6.42 -3.57 10.77
N ARG A 46 7.12 -4.28 11.65
CA ARG A 46 8.58 -4.44 11.54
C ARG A 46 9.00 -5.11 10.24
N ILE A 47 8.27 -6.13 9.80
CA ILE A 47 8.53 -6.82 8.52
C ILE A 47 8.33 -5.85 7.35
N ARG A 48 7.28 -5.03 7.39
CA ARG A 48 7.00 -4.01 6.36
C ARG A 48 8.12 -2.99 6.27
N LEU A 49 8.51 -2.39 7.39
CA LEU A 49 9.59 -1.41 7.44
C LEU A 49 10.91 -1.99 6.91
N ARG A 50 11.23 -3.24 7.30
CA ARG A 50 12.43 -3.92 6.80
C ARG A 50 12.36 -4.18 5.31
N SER A 51 11.22 -4.65 4.81
CA SER A 51 11.01 -4.90 3.38
C SER A 51 11.08 -3.60 2.57
N ALA A 52 10.45 -2.53 3.04
CA ALA A 52 10.49 -1.20 2.43
C ALA A 52 11.93 -0.68 2.37
N SER A 53 12.68 -0.75 3.48
CA SER A 53 14.08 -0.35 3.54
C SER A 53 14.96 -1.13 2.57
N ASN A 54 14.78 -2.46 2.47
CA ASN A 54 15.52 -3.31 1.54
C ASN A 54 15.22 -3.01 0.07
N ASN A 55 14.06 -2.43 -0.23
CA ASN A 55 13.63 -2.09 -1.60
C ASN A 55 13.70 -0.59 -1.90
N HIS A 56 14.32 0.20 -1.02
CA HIS A 56 14.41 1.66 -1.16
C HIS A 56 13.04 2.34 -1.35
N CYS A 57 12.01 1.84 -0.68
CA CYS A 57 10.70 2.50 -0.63
C CYS A 57 10.74 3.59 0.45
N GLU A 58 10.78 4.85 0.01
CA GLU A 58 10.86 6.03 0.91
C GLU A 58 9.52 6.42 1.53
N TYR A 59 8.42 6.07 0.87
CA TYR A 59 7.06 6.18 1.39
C TYR A 59 6.77 5.04 2.35
#